data_AF-A0A2V9ITB0-F1
#
_entry.id   AF-A0A2V9ITB0-F1
#
_cell.length_a   1.000
_cell.length_b   1.000
_cell.length_c   1.000
_cell.angle_alpha   90.00
_cell.angle_beta   90.00
_cell.angle_gamma   90.00
#
_symmetry.space_group_name_H-M   'P 1'
#
loop_
_entity.id
_entity.type
_entity.pdbx_description
1 polymer ?
#
loop_
_entity_poly.entity_id
_entity_poly.type
_entity_poly.pdbx_seq_one_letter_code
_entity_poly.pdbx_strand_id
1 'polypeptide(L)'
;MLDYAAMKALYAAEIADFWQQLGPHPSPDDVHFYLGSEIASHDHSRLADLMDAIADLRTGYQKSWDEAYTPYRRGTVLARFEGEFQYWWNLQRWVNHLAAQFHEGDSLPPVETLSIEH
;
A
#
# COMPACT_ATOMS: atom_id res chain seq x y z
N MET A 1 5.46 -5.50 14.71
CA MET A 1 3.99 -5.38 14.55
C MET A 1 3.50 -3.99 14.88
N LEU A 2 3.89 -3.39 16.03
CA LEU A 2 3.54 -2.00 16.34
C LEU A 2 4.09 -1.01 15.30
N ASP A 3 5.36 -1.18 14.91
CA ASP A 3 6.01 -0.30 13.91
C ASP A 3 5.30 -0.34 12.55
N TYR A 4 4.91 -1.53 12.11
CA TYR A 4 4.12 -1.68 10.88
C TYR A 4 2.74 -1.04 10.97
N ALA A 5 2.03 -1.22 12.09
CA ALA A 5 0.72 -0.61 12.29
C ALA A 5 0.82 0.92 12.29
N ALA A 6 1.87 1.47 12.93
CA ALA A 6 2.14 2.90 12.92
C ALA A 6 2.46 3.41 11.51
N MET A 7 3.32 2.71 10.76
CA MET A 7 3.65 3.04 9.38
C MET A 7 2.43 2.99 8.46
N LYS A 8 1.59 1.95 8.57
CA LYS A 8 0.32 1.84 7.83
C LYS A 8 -0.59 3.05 8.10
N ALA A 9 -0.73 3.44 9.36
CA ALA A 9 -1.56 4.60 9.73
C ALA A 9 -0.98 5.92 9.21
N LEU A 10 0.34 6.11 9.33
CA LEU A 10 1.04 7.30 8.82
C LEU A 10 0.87 7.41 7.30
N TYR A 11 1.16 6.34 6.57
CA TYR A 11 1.08 6.34 5.12
C TYR A 11 -0.34 6.46 4.59
N ALA A 12 -1.34 5.91 5.28
CA ALA A 12 -2.74 6.16 4.94
C ALA A 12 -3.10 7.66 5.02
N ALA A 13 -2.61 8.36 6.06
CA ALA A 13 -2.81 9.79 6.20
C ALA A 13 -2.08 10.59 5.10
N GLU A 14 -0.81 10.26 4.83
CA GLU A 14 -0.03 10.93 3.77
C GLU A 14 -0.66 10.73 2.38
N ILE A 15 -1.14 9.52 2.06
CA ILE A 15 -1.85 9.24 0.81
C ILE A 15 -3.11 10.09 0.70
N ALA A 16 -3.88 10.23 1.77
CA ALA A 16 -5.07 11.08 1.79
C ALA A 16 -4.72 12.57 1.60
N ASP A 17 -3.65 13.04 2.23
CA ASP A 17 -3.15 14.41 2.10
C ASP A 17 -2.72 14.69 0.65
N PHE A 18 -2.03 13.76 -0.02
CA PHE A 18 -1.68 13.89 -1.44
C PHE A 18 -2.93 13.97 -2.33
N TRP A 19 -3.93 13.13 -2.07
CA TRP A 19 -5.19 13.16 -2.81
C TRP A 19 -5.91 14.50 -2.66
N GLN A 20 -5.91 15.05 -1.45
CA GLN A 20 -6.49 16.37 -1.18
C GLN A 20 -5.71 17.49 -1.88
N GLN A 21 -4.38 17.41 -1.90
CA GLN A 21 -3.51 18.40 -2.55
C GLN A 21 -3.69 18.45 -4.07
N LEU A 22 -3.90 17.29 -4.71
CA LEU A 22 -4.18 17.20 -6.15
C LEU A 22 -5.48 17.91 -6.54
N GLY A 23 -6.50 17.85 -5.66
CA GLY A 23 -7.80 18.45 -5.93
C GLY A 23 -8.54 17.80 -7.11
N PRO A 24 -9.61 18.44 -7.63
CA PRO A 24 -10.50 17.82 -8.61
C PRO A 24 -9.94 17.77 -10.05
N HIS A 25 -9.02 18.67 -10.39
CA HIS A 25 -8.44 18.79 -11.74
C HIS A 25 -6.93 19.04 -11.66
N PRO A 26 -6.15 18.05 -11.18
CA PRO A 26 -4.70 18.17 -11.11
C PRO A 26 -4.07 18.21 -12.49
N SER A 27 -2.84 18.73 -12.57
CA SER A 27 -2.04 18.60 -13.77
C SER A 27 -1.56 17.15 -13.95
N PRO A 28 -1.33 16.68 -15.19
CA PRO A 28 -0.76 15.35 -15.43
C PRO A 28 0.59 15.13 -14.73
N ASP A 29 1.41 16.19 -14.63
CA ASP A 29 2.71 16.13 -13.96
C ASP A 29 2.55 15.89 -12.44
N ASP A 30 1.60 16.59 -11.80
CA ASP A 30 1.30 16.38 -10.39
C ASP A 30 0.75 14.97 -10.15
N VAL A 31 -0.12 14.47 -11.04
CA VAL A 31 -0.62 13.10 -10.93
C VAL A 31 0.52 12.09 -11.05
N HIS A 32 1.42 12.26 -12.03
CA HIS A 32 2.55 11.36 -12.19
C HIS A 32 3.46 11.36 -10.96
N PHE A 33 3.74 12.55 -10.40
CA PHE A 33 4.56 12.70 -9.20
C PHE A 33 3.90 12.06 -7.98
N TYR A 34 2.69 12.48 -7.61
CA TYR A 34 2.06 12.01 -6.37
C TYR A 34 1.59 10.56 -6.48
N LEU A 35 0.87 10.16 -7.53
CA LEU A 35 0.39 8.77 -7.63
C LEU A 35 1.50 7.82 -8.06
N GLY A 36 2.25 8.18 -9.10
CA GLY A 36 3.26 7.31 -9.70
C GLY A 36 4.54 7.21 -8.87
N SER A 37 5.07 8.32 -8.36
CA SER A 37 6.32 8.31 -7.58
C SER A 37 6.06 8.12 -6.09
N GLU A 38 5.29 9.01 -5.47
CA GLU A 38 5.16 9.05 -4.00
C GLU A 38 4.34 7.88 -3.44
N ILE A 39 3.25 7.49 -4.13
CA ILE A 39 2.32 6.45 -3.65
C ILE A 39 2.66 5.07 -4.20
N ALA A 40 2.92 4.93 -5.50
CA ALA A 40 2.92 3.62 -6.17
C ALA A 40 4.21 3.25 -6.92
N SER A 41 5.31 3.99 -6.75
CA SER A 41 6.61 3.61 -7.29
C SER A 41 6.99 2.20 -6.84
N HIS A 42 7.69 1.47 -7.70
CA HIS A 42 8.01 0.06 -7.49
C HIS A 42 8.87 -0.19 -6.25
N ASP A 43 9.82 0.69 -5.94
CA ASP A 43 10.87 0.45 -4.94
C ASP A 43 11.14 1.62 -3.98
N HIS A 44 10.44 2.74 -4.12
CA HIS A 44 10.61 3.91 -3.23
C HIS A 44 9.29 4.66 -3.01
N SER A 45 8.22 3.93 -2.71
CA SER A 45 6.91 4.50 -2.39
C SER A 45 6.33 3.93 -1.11
N ARG A 46 5.31 4.60 -0.58
CA ARG A 46 4.56 4.13 0.60
C ARG A 46 4.02 2.72 0.43
N LEU A 47 3.51 2.37 -0.75
CA LEU A 47 3.00 1.02 -1.00
C LEU A 47 4.13 -0.01 -1.10
N ALA A 48 5.27 0.34 -1.69
CA ALA A 48 6.45 -0.53 -1.71
C ALA A 48 6.98 -0.79 -0.28
N ASP A 49 7.14 0.26 0.51
CA ASP A 49 7.57 0.17 1.91
C ASP A 49 6.64 -0.71 2.76
N LEU A 50 5.31 -0.62 2.56
CA LEU A 50 4.34 -1.46 3.25
C LEU A 50 4.46 -2.94 2.85
N MET A 51 4.72 -3.20 1.57
CA MET A 51 4.95 -4.55 1.04
C MET A 51 6.23 -5.17 1.61
N ASP A 52 7.32 -4.40 1.67
CA ASP A 52 8.58 -4.86 2.25
C ASP A 52 8.43 -5.15 3.75
N ALA A 53 7.82 -4.22 4.49
CA ALA A 53 7.64 -4.39 5.92
C ALA A 53 6.73 -5.56 6.29
N ILE A 54 5.65 -5.83 5.53
CA ILE A 54 4.79 -6.99 5.79
C ILE A 54 5.47 -8.31 5.42
N ALA A 55 6.30 -8.33 4.38
CA ALA A 55 7.09 -9.50 4.00
C ALA A 55 8.16 -9.84 5.06
N ASP A 56 8.83 -8.83 5.59
CA ASP A 56 9.79 -8.97 6.70
C ASP A 56 9.10 -9.44 7.97
N LEU A 57 7.95 -8.87 8.32
CA LEU A 57 7.15 -9.30 9.47
C LEU A 57 6.70 -10.76 9.34
N ARG A 58 6.26 -11.19 8.16
CA ARG A 58 5.90 -12.59 7.90
C ARG A 58 7.08 -13.51 8.19
N THR A 59 8.27 -13.14 7.73
CA THR A 59 9.51 -13.91 7.93
C THR A 59 9.89 -14.00 9.40
N GLY A 60 9.89 -12.87 10.12
CA GLY A 60 10.16 -12.83 11.56
C GLY A 60 9.13 -13.61 12.38
N TYR A 61 7.85 -13.51 12.00
CA TYR A 61 6.76 -14.25 12.65
C TYR A 61 6.91 -15.76 12.44
N GLN A 62 7.21 -16.20 11.22
CA GLN A 62 7.44 -17.62 10.92
C GLN A 62 8.58 -18.19 11.76
N LYS A 63 9.71 -17.47 11.85
CA LYS A 63 10.85 -17.89 12.67
C LYS A 63 10.44 -18.05 14.15
N SER A 64 9.77 -17.04 14.70
CA SER A 64 9.32 -17.05 16.10
C SER A 64 8.31 -18.18 16.37
N TRP A 65 7.45 -18.48 15.38
CA TRP A 65 6.51 -19.59 15.46
C TRP A 65 7.23 -20.94 15.54
N ASP A 66 8.21 -21.16 14.66
CA ASP A 66 8.93 -22.43 14.53
C ASP A 66 9.76 -22.75 15.78
N GLU A 67 10.19 -21.72 16.50
CA GLU A 67 10.90 -21.85 17.78
C GLU A 67 9.96 -22.21 18.96
N ALA A 68 8.70 -21.78 18.92
CA ALA A 68 7.80 -21.82 20.07
C ALA A 68 6.61 -22.80 19.94
N TYR A 69 6.23 -23.20 18.73
CA TYR A 69 4.99 -23.93 18.46
C TYR A 69 5.16 -25.07 17.46
N THR A 70 4.16 -25.96 17.39
CA THR A 70 4.09 -26.98 16.34
C THR A 70 3.65 -26.37 15.00
N PRO A 71 3.82 -27.07 13.87
CA PRO A 71 3.36 -26.58 12.56
C PRO A 71 1.82 -26.41 12.45
N TYR A 72 1.04 -26.90 13.42
CA TYR A 72 -0.42 -26.81 13.40
C TYR A 72 -0.88 -25.35 13.29
N ARG A 73 -1.69 -25.02 12.28
CA ARG A 73 -2.21 -23.67 11.95
C ARG A 73 -1.18 -22.63 11.49
N ARG A 74 0.13 -22.92 11.46
CA ARG A 74 1.16 -21.97 11.01
C ARG A 74 0.82 -21.38 9.64
N GLY A 75 0.48 -22.23 8.68
CA GLY A 75 0.14 -21.80 7.32
C GLY A 75 -1.06 -20.84 7.27
N THR A 76 -2.11 -21.12 8.05
CA THR A 76 -3.30 -20.24 8.14
C THR A 76 -2.96 -18.87 8.73
N VAL A 77 -2.05 -18.80 9.70
CA VAL A 77 -1.63 -17.53 10.28
C VAL A 77 -0.75 -16.76 9.29
N LEU A 78 0.21 -17.43 8.65
CA LEU A 78 1.08 -16.79 7.65
C LEU A 78 0.32 -16.29 6.42
N ALA A 79 -0.80 -16.92 6.06
CA ALA A 79 -1.65 -16.48 4.96
C ALA A 79 -2.26 -15.08 5.18
N ARG A 80 -2.35 -14.59 6.43
CA ARG A 80 -2.84 -13.23 6.71
C ARG A 80 -1.85 -12.17 6.22
N PHE A 81 -0.56 -12.40 6.45
CA PHE A 81 0.50 -11.51 5.96
C PHE A 81 0.54 -11.48 4.43
N GLU A 82 0.36 -12.64 3.79
CA GLU A 82 0.25 -12.74 2.34
C GLU A 82 -0.97 -11.97 1.81
N GLY A 83 -2.13 -12.10 2.47
CA GLY A 83 -3.33 -11.35 2.11
C GLY A 83 -3.10 -9.84 2.14
N GLU A 84 -2.40 -9.35 3.16
CA GLU A 84 -2.07 -7.93 3.28
C GLU A 84 -1.02 -7.47 2.26
N PHE A 85 0.00 -8.28 1.95
CA PHE A 85 0.90 -8.02 0.84
C PHE A 85 0.16 -7.89 -0.50
N GLN A 86 -0.72 -8.86 -0.80
CA GLN A 86 -1.50 -8.86 -2.04
C GLN A 86 -2.45 -7.66 -2.11
N TYR A 87 -2.99 -7.22 -0.97
CA TYR A 87 -3.79 -6.02 -0.90
C TYR A 87 -2.99 -4.78 -1.36
N TRP A 88 -1.81 -4.55 -0.79
CA TRP A 88 -0.94 -3.42 -1.19
C TRP A 88 -0.48 -3.53 -2.64
N TRP A 89 -0.12 -4.73 -3.10
CA TRP A 89 0.25 -4.99 -4.49
C TRP A 89 -0.87 -4.64 -5.48
N ASN A 90 -2.11 -5.04 -5.16
CA ASN A 90 -3.27 -4.72 -5.99
C ASN A 90 -3.55 -3.22 -6.02
N LEU A 91 -3.44 -2.54 -4.88
CA LEU A 91 -3.58 -1.10 -4.79
C LEU A 91 -2.51 -0.37 -5.61
N GLN A 92 -1.25 -0.79 -5.51
CA GLN A 92 -0.13 -0.21 -6.27
C GLN A 92 -0.38 -0.32 -7.79
N ARG A 93 -0.83 -1.49 -8.27
CA ARG A 93 -1.17 -1.68 -9.69
C ARG A 93 -2.33 -0.79 -10.12
N TRP A 94 -3.35 -0.65 -9.28
CA TRP A 94 -4.49 0.21 -9.58
C TRP A 94 -4.09 1.68 -9.65
N VAL A 95 -3.30 2.17 -8.68
CA VAL A 95 -2.81 3.56 -8.66
C VAL A 95 -1.91 3.84 -9.86
N ASN A 96 -0.98 2.93 -10.18
CA ASN A 96 -0.13 3.06 -11.37
C ASN A 96 -0.94 3.07 -12.67
N HIS A 97 -2.00 2.25 -12.76
CA HIS A 97 -2.89 2.26 -13.91
C HIS A 97 -3.63 3.61 -14.03
N LEU A 98 -4.16 4.13 -12.92
CA LEU A 98 -4.81 5.44 -12.89
C LEU A 98 -3.86 6.55 -13.35
N ALA A 99 -2.64 6.61 -12.80
CA ALA A 99 -1.64 7.60 -13.19
C ALA A 99 -1.25 7.49 -14.67
N ALA A 100 -1.12 6.27 -15.20
CA ALA A 100 -0.76 6.04 -16.60
C ALA A 100 -1.88 6.36 -17.60
N GLN A 101 -3.14 6.44 -17.15
CA GLN A 101 -4.30 6.75 -17.99
C GLN A 101 -4.81 8.19 -17.83
N PHE A 102 -4.22 8.97 -16.93
CA PHE A 102 -4.66 10.33 -16.64
C PHE A 102 -4.21 11.32 -17.73
N HIS A 103 -5.14 12.16 -18.19
CA HIS A 103 -4.89 13.21 -19.17
C HIS A 103 -5.35 14.58 -18.64
N GLU A 104 -4.87 15.65 -19.27
CA GLU A 104 -5.28 17.01 -18.93
C GLU A 104 -6.80 17.17 -19.06
N GLY A 105 -7.43 17.70 -18.01
CA GLY A 105 -8.88 17.89 -17.93
C GLY A 105 -9.65 16.72 -17.32
N ASP A 106 -9.00 15.57 -17.08
CA ASP A 106 -9.59 14.48 -16.32
C ASP A 106 -9.82 14.88 -14.86
N SER A 107 -10.73 14.16 -14.20
CA SER A 107 -10.95 14.27 -12.76
C SER A 107 -10.44 13.02 -12.06
N LEU A 108 -9.76 13.19 -10.92
CA LEU A 108 -9.41 12.04 -10.08
C LEU A 108 -10.67 11.42 -9.46
N PRO A 109 -10.71 10.09 -9.31
CA PRO A 109 -11.76 9.46 -8.53
C PRO A 109 -11.65 9.88 -7.05
N PRO A 110 -12.74 9.82 -6.28
CA PRO A 110 -12.70 10.11 -4.85
C PRO A 110 -11.70 9.21 -4.11
N VAL A 111 -11.07 9.73 -3.05
CA VAL A 111 -10.09 8.99 -2.24
C VAL A 111 -10.70 7.71 -1.65
N GLU A 112 -12.00 7.70 -1.39
CA GLU A 112 -12.75 6.54 -0.88
C GLU A 112 -12.74 5.35 -1.85
N THR A 113 -12.51 5.60 -3.15
CA THR A 113 -12.37 4.53 -4.15
C THR A 113 -11.09 3.73 -3.99
N LEU A 114 -10.10 4.23 -3.24
CA LEU A 114 -8.90 3.48 -2.86
C LEU A 114 -9.20 2.31 -1.90
N SER A 115 -10.39 2.30 -1.28
CA SER A 115 -10.83 1.38 -0.22
C SER A 115 -9.67 0.86 0.65
N ILE A 116 -9.33 1.63 1.69
CA ILE A 116 -8.42 1.26 2.79
C ILE A 116 -9.15 0.48 3.90
N GLU A 117 -10.14 -0.33 3.52
CA GLU A 117 -10.88 -1.20 4.46
C GLU A 117 -11.09 -2.61 3.88
N HIS A 118 -10.28 -3.54 4.37
CA HIS A 118 -10.71 -4.66 5.23
C HIS A 118 -9.54 -5.16 6.08
#